data_AF-A0A1F7L147-F1
#
_entry.id   AF-A0A1F7L147-F1
#
_cell.length_a   1.000
_cell.length_b   1.000
_cell.length_c   1.000
_cell.angle_alpha   90.00
_cell.angle_beta   90.00
_cell.angle_gamma   90.00
#
_symmetry.space_group_name_H-M   'P 1'
#
loop_
_entity.id
_entity.type
_entity.pdbx_description
1 polymer ?
#
loop_
_entity_poly.entity_id
_entity_poly.type
_entity_poly.pdbx_seq_one_letter_code
_entity_poly.pdbx_strand_id
1 'polypeptide(L)'
;MDQKEQLPPIVQGHSPQGPERQRSVLEEIRCLRHAYSDQIPKDIVHSNGDNPYTKARRGWWTALIGNLQLAMRTGEVQDETLIDLIKRFSAWYTNPQHLSSKALTTADDIRHANAMITMVLGEKDEVKKKEALQALSFLFDENE
;
A
#
# COMPACT_ATOMS: atom_id res chain seq x y z
N MET A 1 40.57 3.65 51.56
CA MET A 1 39.68 4.13 50.49
C MET A 1 40.12 3.44 49.23
N ASP A 2 39.37 2.44 48.76
CA ASP A 2 39.51 1.85 47.42
C ASP A 2 38.28 0.96 47.20
N GLN A 3 37.17 1.57 46.77
CA GLN A 3 36.01 0.84 46.29
C GLN A 3 36.26 0.53 44.83
N LYS A 4 36.61 -0.73 44.52
CA LYS A 4 36.57 -1.24 43.15
C LYS A 4 35.11 -1.47 42.78
N GLU A 5 34.53 -0.54 42.02
CA GLU A 5 33.26 -0.75 41.32
C GLU A 5 33.40 -1.95 40.38
N GLN A 6 32.79 -3.07 40.76
CA GLN A 6 32.52 -4.17 39.83
C GLN A 6 31.25 -3.83 39.07
N LEU A 7 31.41 -3.50 37.79
CA LEU A 7 30.30 -3.39 36.85
C LEU A 7 29.60 -4.76 36.73
N PRO A 8 28.24 -4.79 36.68
CA PRO A 8 27.52 -6.04 36.47
C PRO A 8 27.82 -6.62 35.08
N PRO A 9 27.77 -7.95 34.91
CA PRO A 9 27.95 -8.58 33.61
C PRO A 9 26.91 -8.05 32.64
N ILE A 10 27.38 -7.63 31.46
CA ILE A 10 26.54 -7.26 30.33
C ILE A 10 25.65 -8.46 30.04
N VAL A 11 24.37 -8.36 30.39
CA VAL A 11 23.35 -9.29 29.94
C VAL A 11 23.31 -9.11 28.43
N GLN A 12 23.91 -10.06 27.70
CA GLN A 12 23.65 -10.24 26.28
C GLN A 12 22.16 -10.61 26.18
N GLY A 13 21.33 -9.58 26.06
CA GLY A 13 19.92 -9.71 25.77
C GLY A 13 19.81 -10.49 24.47
N HIS A 14 19.39 -11.74 24.60
CA HIS A 14 19.02 -12.63 23.52
C HIS A 14 18.28 -11.84 22.44
N SER A 15 18.91 -11.69 21.27
CA SER A 15 18.14 -11.43 20.06
C SER A 15 17.13 -12.57 19.94
N PRO A 16 15.82 -12.32 19.87
CA PRO A 16 14.88 -13.35 19.47
C PRO A 16 15.15 -13.65 17.98
N GLN A 17 16.12 -14.51 17.72
CA GLN A 17 16.32 -15.16 16.42
C GLN A 17 15.29 -16.29 16.31
N GLY A 18 14.01 -15.92 16.23
CA GLY A 18 13.04 -16.74 15.52
C GLY A 18 13.11 -16.39 14.04
N PRO A 19 12.82 -17.30 13.10
CA PRO A 19 12.55 -16.92 11.73
C PRO A 19 11.19 -16.21 11.72
N GLU A 20 11.15 -14.95 12.12
CA GLU A 20 10.15 -14.04 11.58
C GLU A 20 10.40 -14.09 10.07
N ARG A 21 9.59 -14.89 9.35
CA ARG A 21 9.46 -14.71 7.91
C ARG A 21 9.02 -13.26 7.75
N GLN A 22 9.97 -12.37 7.46
CA GLN A 22 9.67 -11.04 6.96
C GLN A 22 8.71 -11.30 5.80
N ARG A 23 7.43 -10.96 5.99
CA ARG A 23 6.45 -11.12 4.92
C ARG A 23 6.96 -10.31 3.75
N SER A 24 6.94 -10.91 2.57
CA SER A 24 7.31 -10.17 1.36
C SER A 24 6.36 -8.99 1.21
N VAL A 25 6.85 -7.87 0.70
CA VAL A 25 6.03 -6.67 0.50
C VAL A 25 4.87 -6.99 -0.45
N LEU A 26 5.07 -7.89 -1.42
CA LEU A 26 4.01 -8.40 -2.28
C LEU A 26 2.94 -9.20 -1.51
N GLU A 27 3.30 -9.92 -0.45
CA GLU A 27 2.31 -10.58 0.41
C GLU A 27 1.46 -9.56 1.18
N GLU A 28 2.08 -8.47 1.66
CA GLU A 28 1.34 -7.37 2.30
C GLU A 28 0.39 -6.68 1.32
N ILE A 29 0.85 -6.41 0.09
CA ILE A 29 0.02 -5.87 -0.99
C ILE A 29 -1.16 -6.81 -1.31
N ARG A 30 -0.93 -8.13 -1.35
CA ARG A 30 -1.99 -9.12 -1.53
C ARG A 30 -2.98 -9.09 -0.37
N CYS A 31 -2.51 -8.97 0.87
CA CYS A 31 -3.37 -8.84 2.04
C CYS A 31 -4.23 -7.58 1.96
N LEU A 32 -3.69 -6.46 1.49
CA LEU A 32 -4.43 -5.20 1.33
C LEU A 32 -5.60 -5.34 0.34
N ARG A 33 -5.44 -6.11 -0.75
CA ARG A 33 -6.53 -6.43 -1.67
C ARG A 33 -7.67 -7.22 -1.01
N HIS A 34 -7.34 -8.18 -0.15
CA HIS A 34 -8.33 -9.05 0.49
C HIS A 34 -8.98 -8.41 1.73
N ALA A 35 -8.28 -7.50 2.41
CA ALA A 35 -8.77 -6.83 3.60
C ALA A 35 -9.97 -5.92 3.33
N TYR A 36 -10.13 -5.46 2.09
CA TYR A 36 -11.25 -4.62 1.66
C TYR A 36 -11.69 -5.13 0.28
N SER A 37 -12.69 -6.02 0.26
CA SER A 37 -13.28 -6.57 -0.99
C SER A 37 -13.66 -5.45 -1.98
N ASP A 38 -13.84 -5.79 -3.27
CA ASP A 38 -14.24 -4.86 -4.35
C ASP A 38 -15.45 -3.96 -4.05
N GLN A 39 -16.21 -4.29 -3.01
CA GLN A 39 -17.21 -3.43 -2.42
C GLN A 39 -16.63 -2.80 -1.15
N ILE A 40 -16.45 -1.47 -1.17
CA ILE A 40 -16.40 -0.69 0.07
C ILE A 40 -17.73 -1.01 0.80
N PRO A 41 -17.72 -1.62 1.99
CA PRO A 41 -18.94 -1.76 2.77
C PRO A 41 -19.63 -0.41 2.90
N LYS A 42 -20.93 -0.35 2.60
CA LYS A 42 -21.75 0.88 2.59
C LYS A 42 -21.57 1.74 3.85
N ASP A 43 -21.18 1.11 4.95
CA ASP A 43 -21.09 1.72 6.28
C ASP A 43 -19.76 2.45 6.57
N ILE A 44 -18.83 2.51 5.61
CA ILE A 44 -17.53 3.18 5.80
C ILE A 44 -17.60 4.69 5.42
N VAL A 45 -18.77 5.24 5.07
CA VAL A 45 -18.90 6.52 4.30
C VAL A 45 -18.92 7.79 5.17
N HIS A 46 -19.09 7.74 6.50
CA HIS A 46 -19.15 8.96 7.31
C HIS A 46 -18.28 8.92 8.57
N SER A 47 -17.41 9.93 8.74
CA SER A 47 -16.55 10.13 9.91
C SER A 47 -17.16 11.06 10.98
N ASN A 48 -18.45 11.39 10.86
CA ASN A 48 -19.18 12.31 11.75
C ASN A 48 -20.43 11.66 12.39
N GLY A 49 -20.48 10.33 12.44
CA GLY A 49 -21.14 9.60 13.52
C GLY A 49 -20.09 8.97 14.42
N ASP A 50 -20.48 8.19 15.44
CA ASP A 50 -19.62 7.35 16.30
C ASP A 50 -18.74 6.32 15.54
N ASN A 51 -18.56 6.44 14.22
CA ASN A 51 -18.18 5.35 13.34
C ASN A 51 -16.71 5.43 12.85
N PRO A 52 -15.82 4.52 13.29
CA PRO A 52 -14.35 4.56 13.18
C PRO A 52 -13.76 4.34 11.76
N TYR A 53 -14.58 4.28 10.72
CA TYR A 53 -14.23 3.67 9.45
C TYR A 53 -13.55 4.60 8.41
N THR A 54 -13.64 5.94 8.50
CA THR A 54 -12.91 6.85 7.58
C THR A 54 -11.40 6.86 7.83
N LYS A 55 -10.97 6.73 9.09
CA LYS A 55 -9.56 6.53 9.43
C LYS A 55 -9.02 5.25 8.79
N ALA A 56 -9.84 4.20 8.72
CA ALA A 56 -9.48 2.94 8.07
C ALA A 56 -9.23 3.11 6.56
N ARG A 57 -10.03 3.94 5.85
CA ARG A 57 -9.79 4.22 4.42
C ARG A 57 -8.48 4.96 4.16
N ARG A 58 -8.20 6.04 4.91
CA ARG A 58 -6.93 6.77 4.77
C ARG A 58 -5.74 5.89 5.15
N GLY A 59 -5.88 5.10 6.21
CA GLY A 59 -4.88 4.12 6.62
C GLY A 59 -4.59 3.10 5.52
N TRP A 60 -5.63 2.54 4.90
CA TRP A 60 -5.48 1.58 3.80
C TRP A 60 -4.79 2.20 2.58
N TRP A 61 -5.19 3.40 2.16
CA TRP A 61 -4.56 4.10 1.04
C TRP A 61 -3.08 4.40 1.31
N THR A 62 -2.77 4.93 2.49
CA THR A 62 -1.39 5.19 2.91
C THR A 62 -0.58 3.88 2.95
N ALA A 63 -1.17 2.79 3.45
CA ALA A 63 -0.53 1.48 3.47
C ALA A 63 -0.29 0.94 2.07
N LEU A 64 -1.24 1.08 1.15
CA LEU A 64 -1.08 0.64 -0.24
C LEU A 64 0.02 1.42 -0.94
N ILE A 65 -0.03 2.76 -0.94
CA ILE A 65 0.99 3.59 -1.57
C ILE A 65 2.37 3.33 -0.95
N GLY A 66 2.45 3.22 0.38
CA GLY A 66 3.68 2.90 1.08
C GLY A 66 4.26 1.56 0.66
N ASN A 67 3.44 0.52 0.58
CA ASN A 67 3.87 -0.82 0.15
C ASN A 67 4.28 -0.86 -1.32
N LEU A 68 3.58 -0.15 -2.21
CA LEU A 68 3.97 -0.03 -3.61
C LEU A 68 5.35 0.63 -3.76
N GLN A 69 5.60 1.71 -3.02
CA GLN A 69 6.91 2.37 -3.00
C GLN A 69 8.00 1.49 -2.39
N LEU A 70 7.66 0.74 -1.34
CA LEU A 70 8.59 -0.19 -0.71
C LEU A 70 8.96 -1.33 -1.67
N ALA A 71 8.00 -1.91 -2.40
CA ALA A 71 8.23 -2.98 -3.37
C ALA A 71 9.18 -2.55 -4.50
N MET A 72 9.11 -1.29 -4.95
CA MET A 72 10.09 -0.73 -5.88
C MET A 72 11.49 -0.60 -5.25
N ARG A 73 11.58 -0.13 -3.99
CA ARG A 73 12.86 0.08 -3.30
C ARG A 73 13.55 -1.22 -2.90
N THR A 74 12.79 -2.26 -2.58
CA THR A 74 13.32 -3.58 -2.21
C THR A 74 13.64 -4.45 -3.43
N GLY A 75 13.32 -3.99 -4.65
CA GLY A 75 13.56 -4.75 -5.87
C GLY A 75 12.59 -5.93 -6.06
N GLU A 76 11.47 -5.96 -5.33
CA GLU A 76 10.39 -6.92 -5.58
C GLU A 76 9.61 -6.59 -6.87
N VAL A 77 9.65 -5.32 -7.29
CA VAL A 77 9.23 -4.85 -8.62
C VAL A 77 10.45 -4.30 -9.35
N GLN A 78 10.82 -4.93 -10.47
CA GLN A 78 12.01 -4.57 -11.28
C GLN A 78 11.66 -4.15 -12.71
N ASP A 79 10.44 -4.43 -13.17
CA ASP A 79 9.99 -4.03 -14.50
C ASP A 79 9.86 -2.50 -14.56
N GLU A 80 10.65 -1.87 -15.43
CA GLU A 80 10.73 -0.40 -15.52
C GLU A 80 9.39 0.25 -15.90
N THR A 81 8.60 -0.43 -16.74
CA THR A 81 7.27 0.06 -17.16
C THR A 81 6.30 0.06 -15.99
N LEU A 82 6.31 -1.02 -15.20
CA LEU A 82 5.50 -1.15 -13.99
C LEU A 82 5.96 -0.17 -12.90
N ILE A 83 7.26 0.08 -12.77
CA ILE A 83 7.79 1.12 -11.87
C ILE A 83 7.27 2.50 -12.26
N ASP A 84 7.31 2.88 -13.54
CA ASP A 84 6.76 4.16 -14.01
C ASP A 84 5.25 4.26 -13.72
N LEU A 85 4.52 3.17 -13.98
CA LEU A 85 3.08 3.10 -13.72
C LEU A 85 2.76 3.28 -12.22
N ILE A 86 3.52 2.63 -11.32
CA ILE A 86 3.39 2.82 -9.87
C ILE A 86 3.67 4.26 -9.46
N LYS A 87 4.69 4.90 -10.06
CA LYS A 87 5.02 6.31 -9.78
C LYS A 87 3.89 7.24 -10.20
N ARG A 88 3.36 7.08 -11.42
CA ARG A 88 2.21 7.86 -11.91
C ARG A 88 0.98 7.67 -11.02
N PHE A 89 0.65 6.43 -10.68
CA PHE A 89 -0.44 6.10 -9.77
C PHE A 89 -0.25 6.75 -8.39
N SER A 90 0.94 6.62 -7.81
CA SER A 90 1.27 7.23 -6.52
C SER A 90 1.17 8.75 -6.57
N ALA A 91 1.63 9.38 -7.64
CA ALA A 91 1.55 10.83 -7.81
C ALA A 91 0.10 11.29 -7.92
N TRP A 92 -0.74 10.61 -8.70
CA TRP A 92 -2.16 10.93 -8.84
C TRP A 92 -2.89 10.94 -7.49
N TYR A 93 -2.68 9.89 -6.69
CA TYR A 93 -3.36 9.72 -5.40
C TYR A 93 -2.69 10.43 -4.22
N THR A 94 -1.51 11.04 -4.41
CA THR A 94 -0.85 11.86 -3.39
C THR A 94 -0.76 13.35 -3.75
N ASN A 95 -1.20 13.75 -4.96
CA ASN A 95 -1.20 15.15 -5.39
C ASN A 95 -2.12 15.99 -4.49
N PRO A 96 -1.60 16.99 -3.76
CA PRO A 96 -2.41 17.85 -2.89
C PRO A 96 -3.51 18.61 -3.64
N GLN A 97 -3.32 18.92 -4.92
CA GLN A 97 -4.28 19.64 -5.75
C GLN A 97 -5.53 18.78 -6.06
N HIS A 98 -5.34 17.47 -6.26
CA HIS A 98 -6.44 16.52 -6.44
C HIS A 98 -7.06 16.07 -5.11
N LEU A 99 -6.26 16.01 -4.03
CA LEU A 99 -6.73 15.56 -2.72
C LEU A 99 -7.52 16.62 -1.95
N SER A 100 -7.19 17.91 -2.12
CA SER A 100 -7.88 19.01 -1.44
C SER A 100 -9.34 19.18 -1.90
N SER A 101 -9.67 18.73 -3.10
CA SER A 101 -11.02 18.76 -3.68
C SER A 101 -11.77 17.41 -3.60
N LYS A 102 -11.08 16.31 -3.29
CA LYS A 102 -11.62 14.95 -3.30
C LYS A 102 -11.95 14.45 -1.89
N ALA A 103 -13.19 14.63 -1.47
CA ALA A 103 -13.62 14.33 -0.10
C ALA A 103 -13.82 12.83 0.20
N LEU A 104 -14.07 11.97 -0.79
CA LEU A 104 -14.39 10.55 -0.59
C LEU A 104 -13.69 9.65 -1.62
N THR A 105 -13.08 8.55 -1.17
CA THR A 105 -12.67 7.42 -2.03
C THR A 105 -13.90 6.87 -2.74
N THR A 106 -13.85 6.83 -4.08
CA THR A 106 -14.94 6.32 -4.92
C THR A 106 -14.77 4.83 -5.20
N ALA A 107 -15.81 4.19 -5.76
CA ALA A 107 -15.71 2.82 -6.26
C ALA A 107 -14.65 2.70 -7.39
N ASP A 108 -14.54 3.73 -8.24
CA ASP A 108 -13.51 3.79 -9.28
C ASP A 108 -12.10 3.83 -8.69
N ASP A 109 -11.89 4.56 -7.58
CA ASP A 109 -10.59 4.57 -6.92
C ASP A 109 -10.17 3.19 -6.42
N ILE A 110 -11.12 2.42 -5.88
CA ILE A 110 -10.87 1.03 -5.46
C ILE A 110 -10.59 0.14 -6.66
N ARG A 111 -11.35 0.31 -7.76
CA ARG A 111 -11.09 -0.41 -9.01
C ARG A 111 -9.67 -0.12 -9.52
N HIS A 112 -9.23 1.13 -9.49
CA HIS A 112 -7.88 1.51 -9.92
C HIS A 112 -6.80 0.92 -9.00
N ALA A 113 -7.03 0.93 -7.69
CA ALA A 113 -6.13 0.29 -6.74
C ALA A 113 -6.03 -1.23 -6.95
N ASN A 114 -7.15 -1.91 -7.15
CA ASN A 114 -7.16 -3.35 -7.41
C ASN A 114 -6.50 -3.70 -8.74
N ALA A 115 -6.67 -2.86 -9.76
CA ALA A 115 -5.93 -2.95 -11.01
C ALA A 115 -4.42 -2.83 -10.77
N MET A 116 -3.97 -1.81 -10.02
CA MET A 116 -2.56 -1.63 -9.67
C MET A 116 -2.00 -2.84 -8.91
N ILE A 117 -2.73 -3.35 -7.92
CA ILE A 117 -2.34 -4.54 -7.17
C ILE A 117 -2.22 -5.76 -8.10
N THR A 118 -3.16 -5.93 -9.03
CA THR A 118 -3.13 -7.03 -10.01
C THR A 118 -1.89 -6.96 -10.89
N MET A 119 -1.51 -5.76 -11.33
CA MET A 119 -0.28 -5.53 -12.10
C MET A 119 0.97 -5.88 -11.28
N VAL A 120 1.03 -5.44 -10.02
CA VAL A 120 2.18 -5.66 -9.14
C VAL A 120 2.34 -7.11 -8.71
N LEU A 121 1.24 -7.83 -8.48
CA LEU A 121 1.29 -9.25 -8.14
C LEU A 121 1.60 -10.15 -9.35
N GLY A 122 1.70 -9.60 -10.56
CA GLY A 122 2.02 -10.33 -11.77
C GLY A 122 1.03 -11.46 -12.06
N GLU A 123 -0.29 -11.20 -11.89
CA GLU A 123 -1.29 -12.22 -12.20
C GLU A 123 -1.15 -12.68 -13.66
N LYS A 124 -1.04 -13.99 -13.86
CA LYS A 124 -0.84 -14.62 -15.19
C LYS A 124 -2.07 -14.58 -16.09
N ASP A 125 -3.17 -14.02 -15.59
CA ASP A 125 -4.43 -13.92 -16.32
C ASP A 125 -4.38 -12.68 -17.23
N GLU A 126 -4.17 -12.92 -18.52
CA GLU A 126 -4.09 -11.87 -19.54
C GLU A 126 -5.38 -11.06 -19.67
N VAL A 127 -6.55 -11.63 -19.35
CA VAL A 127 -7.82 -10.91 -19.36
C VAL A 127 -7.84 -9.88 -18.23
N LYS A 128 -7.51 -10.32 -17.01
CA LYS A 128 -7.43 -9.41 -15.86
C LYS A 128 -6.37 -8.34 -16.02
N LYS A 129 -5.23 -8.68 -16.63
CA LYS A 129 -4.17 -7.72 -16.92
C LYS A 129 -4.65 -6.64 -17.90
N LYS A 130 -5.39 -7.03 -18.94
CA LYS A 130 -5.97 -6.08 -19.90
C LYS A 130 -7.01 -5.18 -19.24
N GLU A 131 -7.89 -5.74 -18.41
CA GLU A 131 -8.87 -4.98 -17.63
C GLU A 131 -8.19 -4.02 -16.65
N ALA A 132 -7.11 -4.46 -15.99
CA ALA A 132 -6.32 -3.63 -15.09
C ALA A 132 -5.66 -2.45 -15.84
N LEU A 133 -5.08 -2.70 -17.01
CA LEU A 133 -4.51 -1.64 -17.86
C LEU A 133 -5.58 -0.65 -18.33
N GLN A 134 -6.77 -1.13 -18.70
CA GLN A 134 -7.88 -0.27 -19.08
C GLN A 134 -8.35 0.58 -17.88
N ALA A 135 -8.46 0.00 -16.68
CA ALA A 135 -8.81 0.73 -15.48
C ALA A 135 -7.75 1.77 -15.08
N LEU A 136 -6.50 1.60 -15.50
CA LEU A 136 -5.39 2.53 -15.26
C LEU A 136 -5.16 3.49 -16.44
N SER A 137 -6.01 3.47 -17.47
CA SER A 137 -5.78 4.26 -18.69
C SER A 137 -5.71 5.77 -18.42
N PHE A 138 -6.46 6.24 -17.43
CA PHE A 138 -6.49 7.64 -17.00
C PHE A 138 -5.11 8.18 -16.56
N LEU A 139 -4.16 7.30 -16.22
CA LEU A 139 -2.79 7.70 -15.88
C LEU A 139 -1.93 8.05 -17.10
N PHE A 140 -2.41 7.73 -18.31
CA PHE A 140 -1.73 8.02 -19.56
C PHE A 140 -2.39 9.16 -20.35
N ASP A 141 -3.58 9.58 -19.93
CA ASP A 141 -4.24 10.74 -20.51
C ASP A 141 -3.55 12.01 -19.97
N GLU A 142 -2.50 12.44 -20.67
CA GLU A 142 -1.89 13.76 -20.51
C GLU A 142 -2.85 14.83 -21.05
N ASN A 143 -3.93 15.13 -20.34
CA ASN A 143 -4.74 16.34 -20.56
C ASN A 143 -5.54 16.68 -19.31
N GLU A 144 -5.00 17.54 -18.46
CA GLU A 144 -5.51 18.92 -18.26
C GLU A 144 -4.45 19.80 -17.60
#